data_AF-A0A9W6GJV7-F1
#
_entry.id   AF-A0A9W6GJV7-F1
#
_cell.length_a   1.000
_cell.length_b   1.000
_cell.length_c   1.000
_cell.angle_alpha   90.00
_cell.angle_beta   90.00
_cell.angle_gamma   90.00
#
_symmetry.space_group_name_H-M   'P 1'
#
loop_
_entity.id
_entity.type
_entity.pdbx_description
1 polymer ?
#
loop_
_entity_poly.entity_id
_entity_poly.type
_entity_poly.pdbx_seq_one_letter_code
_entity_poly.pdbx_strand_id
1 'polypeptide(L)'
;MSILKTAALRLKAKKGSEFDVNKEKAMELLGDEDVRVLDVRTAEEIAKVEPLVEDVIIMDYYSDDFKERLAELPKDPTYLVV
;
A
#
# COMPACT_ATOMS: atom_id res chain seq x y z
N MET A 1 9.97 12.02 13.62
CA MET A 1 10.15 12.00 12.15
C MET A 1 9.05 12.89 11.55
N SER A 2 9.35 13.76 10.59
CA SER A 2 8.57 15.00 10.36
C SER A 2 7.20 14.77 9.71
N ILE A 3 6.15 14.89 10.52
CA ILE A 3 4.70 14.89 10.20
C ILE A 3 4.38 15.82 9.00
N LEU A 4 5.20 16.86 8.78
CA LEU A 4 5.01 17.84 7.72
C LEU A 4 5.17 17.28 6.28
N LYS A 5 6.00 16.25 6.05
CA LYS A 5 6.24 15.74 4.69
C LYS A 5 5.11 14.84 4.18
N THR A 6 4.54 14.01 5.06
CA THR A 6 3.40 13.14 4.69
C THR A 6 2.12 13.97 4.53
N ALA A 7 1.94 14.99 5.36
CA ALA A 7 0.87 15.97 5.20
C ALA A 7 0.92 16.69 3.84
N ALA A 8 2.12 17.05 3.34
CA ALA A 8 2.25 17.70 2.03
C ALA A 8 1.88 16.78 0.84
N LEU A 9 2.13 15.47 0.96
CA LEU A 9 1.71 14.49 -0.02
C LEU A 9 0.18 14.32 0.00
N ARG A 10 -0.41 14.20 1.20
CA ARG A 10 -1.86 14.17 1.40
C ARG A 10 -2.57 15.45 0.96
N LEU A 11 -1.92 16.62 1.08
CA LEU A 11 -2.47 17.91 0.65
C LEU A 11 -2.42 18.11 -0.88
N LYS A 12 -1.47 17.46 -1.57
CA LYS A 12 -1.38 17.49 -3.05
C LYS A 12 -2.15 16.38 -3.73
N ALA A 13 -2.24 15.20 -3.11
CA ALA A 13 -2.99 14.07 -3.62
C ALA A 13 -4.48 14.30 -3.35
N LYS A 14 -5.28 14.42 -4.42
CA LYS A 14 -6.74 14.40 -4.30
C LYS A 14 -7.15 12.97 -3.94
N LYS A 15 -8.15 12.77 -3.07
CA LYS A 15 -8.71 11.42 -2.82
C LYS A 15 -9.01 10.73 -4.15
N GLY A 16 -8.45 9.53 -4.34
CA GLY A 16 -8.54 8.76 -5.59
C GLY A 16 -7.43 9.00 -6.61
N SER A 17 -6.38 9.77 -6.30
CA SER A 17 -5.18 9.88 -7.15
C SER A 17 -4.15 8.79 -6.82
N GLU A 18 -3.54 8.22 -7.86
CA GLU A 18 -2.37 7.33 -7.78
C GLU A 18 -1.11 8.08 -8.20
N PHE A 19 0.04 7.70 -7.62
CA PHE A 19 1.35 8.20 -8.02
C PHE A 19 2.43 7.19 -7.66
N ASP A 20 3.43 7.08 -8.53
CA ASP A 20 4.57 6.19 -8.28
C ASP A 20 5.49 6.78 -7.22
N VAL A 21 6.02 5.91 -6.36
CA VAL A 21 7.02 6.24 -5.37
C VAL A 21 8.21 5.29 -5.48
N ASN A 22 9.40 5.78 -5.16
CA ASN A 22 10.58 4.93 -5.04
C ASN A 22 10.62 4.25 -3.65
N LYS A 23 11.54 3.30 -3.47
CA LYS A 23 11.70 2.55 -2.23
C LYS A 23 11.93 3.45 -1.00
N GLU A 24 12.80 4.46 -1.12
CA GLU A 24 13.09 5.38 -0.01
C GLU A 24 11.82 6.11 0.44
N LYS A 25 11.03 6.60 -0.52
CA LYS A 25 9.78 7.29 -0.23
C LYS A 25 8.72 6.35 0.34
N ALA A 26 8.63 5.12 -0.16
CA ALA A 26 7.76 4.09 0.39
C ALA A 26 8.08 3.84 1.87
N MET A 27 9.36 3.69 2.24
CA MET A 27 9.79 3.51 3.63
C MET A 27 9.45 4.72 4.52
N GLU A 28 9.52 5.94 4.00
CA GLU A 28 9.06 7.13 4.74
C GLU A 28 7.55 7.08 5.05
N LEU A 29 6.74 6.52 4.14
CA LEU A 29 5.28 6.47 4.26
C LEU A 29 4.80 5.37 5.21
N LEU A 30 5.54 4.27 5.34
CA LEU A 30 5.21 3.18 6.28
C LEU A 30 5.21 3.62 7.76
N GLY A 31 5.81 4.77 8.08
CA GLY A 31 5.78 5.34 9.42
C GLY A 31 4.49 6.11 9.76
N ASP A 32 3.51 6.15 8.84
CA ASP A 32 2.24 6.84 9.02
C ASP A 32 1.12 5.85 9.34
N GLU A 33 0.37 6.11 10.42
CA GLU A 33 -0.66 5.19 10.94
C GLU A 33 -1.85 4.97 9.98
N ASP A 34 -2.00 5.83 8.98
CA ASP A 34 -3.09 5.77 8.01
C ASP A 34 -2.61 5.28 6.62
N VAL A 35 -1.39 4.72 6.55
CA VAL A 35 -0.87 3.99 5.39
C VAL A 35 -0.94 2.48 5.66
N ARG A 36 -1.49 1.73 4.71
CA ARG A 36 -1.50 0.26 4.73
C ARG A 36 -0.76 -0.28 3.51
N VAL A 37 -0.12 -1.43 3.67
CA VAL A 37 0.56 -2.10 2.55
C VAL A 37 -0.38 -3.12 1.92
N LEU A 38 -0.55 -3.03 0.60
CA LEU A 38 -1.25 -4.01 -0.23
C LEU A 38 -0.25 -4.67 -1.16
N ASP A 39 0.06 -5.93 -0.90
CA ASP A 39 0.96 -6.75 -1.73
C ASP A 39 0.13 -7.56 -2.71
N VAL A 40 0.29 -7.26 -4.01
CA VAL A 40 -0.50 -7.87 -5.08
C VAL A 40 0.25 -8.98 -5.83
N ARG A 41 1.41 -9.38 -5.32
CA ARG A 41 2.23 -10.45 -5.89
C ARG A 41 1.58 -11.82 -5.69
N THR A 42 2.02 -12.77 -6.50
CA THR A 42 1.57 -14.16 -6.40
C THR A 42 2.08 -14.81 -5.11
N ALA A 43 1.39 -15.87 -4.67
CA ALA A 43 1.83 -16.65 -3.52
C ALA A 43 3.27 -17.20 -3.68
N GLU A 44 3.67 -17.57 -4.91
CA GLU A 44 5.02 -18.05 -5.21
C GLU A 44 6.11 -16.98 -5.08
N GLU A 45 5.77 -15.73 -5.37
CA GLU A 45 6.67 -14.59 -5.20
C GLU A 45 6.82 -14.23 -3.72
N ILE A 46 5.70 -14.21 -2.99
CA ILE A 46 5.68 -13.89 -1.56
C ILE A 46 6.43 -14.94 -0.74
N ALA A 47 6.32 -16.23 -1.10
CA ALA A 47 7.03 -17.30 -0.41
C ALA A 47 8.57 -17.16 -0.44
N LYS A 48 9.12 -16.31 -1.31
CA LYS A 48 10.56 -16.10 -1.49
C LYS A 48 11.08 -14.86 -0.76
N VAL A 49 10.21 -14.07 -0.13
CA VAL A 49 10.56 -12.78 0.45
C VAL A 49 9.91 -12.59 1.80
N GLU A 50 10.54 -11.82 2.67
CA GLU A 50 9.90 -11.39 3.91
C GLU A 50 8.89 -10.26 3.61
N PRO A 51 7.74 -10.23 4.31
CA PRO A 51 6.82 -9.11 4.27
C PRO A 51 7.52 -7.79 4.58
N LEU A 52 7.11 -6.72 3.90
CA LEU A 52 7.66 -5.37 4.16
C LEU A 52 7.29 -4.86 5.56
N VAL A 53 6.12 -5.26 6.05
CA VAL A 53 5.56 -4.98 7.38
C VAL A 53 4.72 -6.17 7.84
N GLU A 54 4.48 -6.28 9.15
CA GLU A 54 3.71 -7.39 9.73
C GLU A 54 2.22 -7.38 9.34
N ASP A 55 1.64 -6.19 9.11
CA ASP A 55 0.21 -5.97 8.84
C ASP A 55 -0.12 -5.85 7.34
N VAL A 56 0.72 -6.44 6.49
CA VAL A 56 0.53 -6.43 5.03
C VAL A 56 -0.76 -7.16 4.62
N ILE A 57 -1.52 -6.54 3.71
CA ILE A 57 -2.67 -7.17 3.07
C ILE A 57 -2.16 -7.87 1.81
N ILE A 58 -2.30 -9.19 1.76
CA ILE A 58 -1.88 -9.99 0.59
C ILE A 58 -3.10 -10.31 -0.28
N MET A 59 -3.00 -9.98 -1.56
CA MET A 59 -4.05 -10.22 -2.54
C MET A 59 -3.46 -10.53 -3.93
N ASP A 60 -3.37 -11.81 -4.29
CA ASP A 60 -2.84 -12.23 -5.59
C ASP A 60 -3.62 -11.57 -6.74
N TYR A 61 -2.93 -10.73 -7.53
CA TYR A 61 -3.50 -10.01 -8.67
C TYR A 61 -4.16 -10.92 -9.71
N TYR A 62 -3.66 -12.15 -9.84
CA TYR A 62 -4.13 -13.11 -10.83
C TYR A 62 -5.23 -14.04 -10.30
N SER A 63 -5.61 -13.91 -9.03
CA SER A 63 -6.71 -14.68 -8.46
C SER A 63 -8.07 -14.28 -9.08
N ASP A 64 -8.95 -15.26 -9.24
CA ASP A 64 -10.29 -15.06 -9.79
C ASP A 64 -11.14 -14.10 -8.93
N ASP A 65 -10.86 -14.04 -7.62
CA ASP A 65 -11.56 -13.21 -6.64
C ASP A 65 -10.91 -11.82 -6.40
N PHE A 66 -9.83 -11.48 -7.11
CA PHE A 66 -9.06 -10.25 -6.87
C PHE A 66 -9.94 -9.00 -6.85
N LYS A 67 -10.81 -8.84 -7.84
CA LYS A 67 -11.69 -7.66 -7.97
C LYS A 67 -12.70 -7.55 -6.84
N GLU A 68 -13.23 -8.69 -6.38
CA GLU A 68 -14.21 -8.74 -5.30
C GLU A 68 -13.54 -8.33 -3.98
N ARG A 69 -12.39 -8.94 -3.68
CA ARG A 69 -11.61 -8.61 -2.48
C ARG A 69 -11.09 -7.18 -2.48
N LEU A 70 -10.68 -6.65 -3.64
CA LEU A 70 -10.26 -5.26 -3.80
C LEU A 70 -11.44 -4.29 -3.55
N ALA A 71 -12.65 -4.66 -3.95
CA ALA A 71 -13.84 -3.85 -3.72
C ALA A 71 -14.17 -3.73 -2.23
N GLU A 72 -13.97 -4.80 -1.45
CA GLU A 72 -14.20 -4.87 0.00
C GLU A 72 -13.21 -4.03 0.84
N LEU A 73 -12.05 -3.65 0.28
CA LEU A 73 -11.08 -2.84 1.00
C LEU A 73 -11.67 -1.47 1.41
N PRO A 74 -11.44 -1.02 2.67
CA PRO A 74 -11.79 0.34 3.10
C PRO A 74 -11.26 1.40 2.14
N LYS A 75 -12.04 2.45 1.86
CA LYS A 75 -11.65 3.52 0.90
C LYS A 75 -11.06 4.76 1.56
N ASP A 76 -10.92 4.72 2.87
CA ASP A 76 -10.40 5.82 3.67
C ASP A 76 -8.88 5.80 3.87
N PRO A 77 -8.21 4.66 4.13
CA PRO A 77 -6.77 4.66 4.29
C PRO A 77 -6.05 4.82 2.95
N THR A 78 -4.79 5.25 3.01
CA THR A 78 -3.89 5.25 1.85
C THR A 78 -3.27 3.87 1.71
N TYR A 79 -3.26 3.31 0.49
CA TYR A 79 -2.61 2.04 0.21
C TYR A 79 -1.27 2.29 -0.49
N LEU A 80 -0.22 1.69 0.04
CA LEU A 80 1.04 1.48 -0.66
C LEU A 80 0.96 0.11 -1.35
N VAL A 81 0.96 0.10 -2.67
CA VAL A 81 0.85 -1.14 -3.47
C VAL A 81 2.25 -1.65 -3.83
N VAL A 82 2.49 -2.94 -3.66
CA VAL A 82 3.76 -3.63 -3.93
C VAL A 82 3.56 -4.92 -4.71
#